data_AF-A0A350I3X2-F1
#
_entry.id   AF-A0A350I3X2-F1
#
_cell.length_a   1.000
_cell.length_b   1.000
_cell.length_c   1.000
_cell.angle_alpha   90.00
_cell.angle_beta   90.00
_cell.angle_gamma   90.00
#
_symmetry.space_group_name_H-M   'P 1'
#
loop_
_entity.id
_entity.type
_entity.pdbx_description
1 polymer ?
#
loop_
_entity_poly.entity_id
_entity_poly.type
_entity_poly.pdbx_seq_one_letter_code
_entity_poly.pdbx_strand_id
1 'polypeptide(L)'
;MNRSHIILLSFLLLNTSAELIGQRSLQEIPPPDPAIEAASFQVADGFEINLWAADPLLAKPTQIAFDPQGRLWVSTSRTYPQLNVNQEPDDQIIILEDLDRDG
;
A
#
# COMPACT_ATOMS: atom_id res chain seq x y z
N MET A 1 32.68 -9.58 36.47
CA MET A 1 31.90 -9.75 35.22
C MET A 1 32.90 -9.99 34.09
N ASN A 2 32.96 -11.22 33.57
CA ASN A 2 34.08 -11.68 32.76
C ASN A 2 33.98 -11.13 31.33
N ARG A 3 35.14 -10.72 30.77
CA ARG A 3 35.29 -10.20 29.38
C ARG A 3 34.63 -11.11 28.33
N SER A 4 34.61 -12.41 28.59
CA SER A 4 33.95 -13.43 27.77
C SER A 4 32.43 -13.23 27.64
N HIS A 5 31.75 -12.72 28.68
CA HIS A 5 30.31 -12.47 28.63
C HIS A 5 29.96 -11.18 27.88
N ILE A 6 30.85 -10.17 27.94
CA ILE A 6 30.67 -8.93 27.16
C ILE A 6 30.83 -9.24 25.65
N ILE A 7 31.83 -10.04 25.28
CA ILE A 7 32.05 -10.44 23.88
C ILE A 7 30.89 -11.28 23.34
N LEU A 8 30.34 -12.20 24.16
CA LEU A 8 29.20 -13.03 23.75
C LEU A 8 27.92 -12.19 23.55
N LEU A 9 27.70 -11.19 24.41
CA LEU A 9 26.56 -10.28 24.30
C LEU A 9 26.67 -9.37 23.06
N SER A 10 27.89 -8.92 22.72
CA SER A 10 28.17 -8.16 21.49
C SER A 10 27.94 -9.01 20.23
N PHE A 11 28.27 -10.30 20.25
CA PHE A 11 28.01 -11.20 19.13
C PHE A 11 26.52 -11.47 18.90
N LEU A 12 25.73 -11.51 19.98
CA LEU A 12 24.29 -11.72 19.91
C LEU A 12 23.55 -10.50 19.32
N LEU A 13 24.03 -9.29 19.61
CA LEU A 13 23.45 -8.03 19.11
C LEU A 13 23.81 -7.70 17.65
N LEU A 14 24.87 -8.28 17.09
CA LEU A 14 25.22 -8.09 15.67
C LEU A 14 24.39 -8.94 14.70
N ASN A 15 23.66 -9.95 15.18
CA ASN A 15 22.89 -10.86 14.31
C ASN A 15 21.43 -10.44 14.10
N THR A 16 20.95 -9.40 14.79
CA THR A 16 19.64 -8.80 14.51
C THR A 16 19.77 -7.71 13.45
N SER A 17 20.15 -8.10 12.24
CA SER A 17 19.87 -7.28 11.08
C SER A 17 18.35 -7.39 10.85
N ALA A 18 17.59 -6.36 11.23
CA ALA A 18 16.25 -6.23 10.67
C ALA A 18 16.44 -6.14 9.16
N GLU A 19 15.91 -7.08 8.40
CA GLU A 19 15.85 -6.93 6.95
C GLU A 19 15.06 -5.65 6.69
N LEU A 20 15.75 -4.60 6.25
CA LEU A 20 15.13 -3.48 5.57
C LEU A 20 14.51 -4.06 4.31
N ILE A 21 13.20 -4.32 4.36
CA ILE A 21 12.38 -4.62 3.19
C ILE A 21 12.27 -3.32 2.38
N GLY A 22 13.38 -2.93 1.74
CA GLY A 22 13.35 -1.97 0.65
C GLY A 22 12.72 -2.63 -0.58
N GLN A 23 12.20 -1.82 -1.51
CA GLN A 23 11.58 -2.27 -2.76
C GLN A 23 12.44 -3.37 -3.41
N ARG A 24 12.06 -4.64 -3.22
CA ARG A 24 12.73 -5.77 -3.85
C ARG A 24 12.65 -5.51 -5.35
N SER A 25 13.74 -5.62 -6.09
CA SER A 25 13.74 -5.55 -7.56
C SER A 25 12.98 -6.75 -8.11
N LEU A 26 11.67 -6.77 -7.94
CA LEU A 26 10.77 -7.86 -8.30
C LEU A 26 10.92 -8.10 -9.80
N GLN A 27 11.52 -9.24 -10.15
CA GLN A 27 11.61 -9.71 -11.53
C GLN A 27 10.28 -10.36 -11.97
N GLU A 28 9.55 -10.91 -10.99
CA GLU A 28 8.21 -11.44 -11.16
C GLU A 28 7.22 -10.50 -10.47
N ILE A 29 6.34 -9.89 -11.26
CA ILE A 29 5.30 -9.00 -10.77
C ILE A 29 4.06 -9.88 -10.51
N PRO A 30 3.58 -9.98 -9.26
CA PRO A 30 2.36 -10.73 -8.98
C PRO A 30 1.16 -10.13 -9.74
N PRO A 31 0.15 -10.94 -10.07
CA PRO A 31 -1.06 -10.42 -10.69
C PRO A 31 -1.75 -9.43 -9.75
N PRO A 32 -2.25 -8.28 -10.26
CA PRO A 32 -2.95 -7.29 -9.45
C PRO A 32 -4.37 -7.76 -9.11
N ASP A 33 -4.48 -8.82 -8.31
CA ASP A 33 -5.74 -9.41 -7.86
C ASP A 33 -6.01 -9.00 -6.40
N PRO A 34 -7.06 -8.19 -6.14
CA PRO A 34 -7.39 -7.74 -4.79
C PRO A 34 -7.55 -8.86 -3.77
N ALA A 35 -8.03 -10.05 -4.18
CA ALA A 35 -8.21 -11.18 -3.26
C ALA A 35 -6.86 -11.75 -2.81
N ILE A 36 -5.87 -11.80 -3.71
CA ILE A 36 -4.51 -12.25 -3.41
C ILE A 36 -3.81 -11.23 -2.50
N GLU A 37 -3.93 -9.94 -2.82
CA GLU A 37 -3.33 -8.87 -2.03
C GLU A 37 -3.96 -8.78 -0.63
N ALA A 38 -5.28 -8.93 -0.52
CA ALA A 38 -5.99 -8.94 0.76
C ALA A 38 -5.48 -10.06 1.68
N ALA A 39 -5.23 -11.25 1.14
CA ALA A 39 -4.70 -12.39 1.88
C ALA A 39 -3.24 -12.19 2.36
N SER A 40 -2.52 -11.21 1.82
CA SER A 40 -1.13 -10.91 2.18
C SER A 40 -1.01 -10.00 3.40
N PHE A 41 -2.07 -9.30 3.79
CA PHE A 41 -2.03 -8.37 4.91
C PHE A 41 -1.93 -9.08 6.26
N GLN A 42 -1.09 -8.53 7.13
CA GLN A 42 -1.07 -8.88 8.55
C GLN A 42 -1.83 -7.81 9.31
N VAL A 43 -2.93 -8.20 9.95
CA VAL A 43 -3.87 -7.31 10.61
C VAL A 43 -3.83 -7.55 12.11
N ALA A 44 -3.94 -6.49 12.91
CA ALA A 44 -3.98 -6.60 14.36
C ALA A 44 -5.29 -7.25 14.83
N ASP A 45 -5.24 -7.90 16.00
CA ASP A 45 -6.42 -8.52 16.60
C ASP A 45 -7.56 -7.50 16.78
N GLY A 46 -8.77 -7.88 16.35
CA GLY A 46 -9.96 -7.05 16.42
C GLY A 46 -10.14 -6.08 15.24
N PHE A 47 -9.27 -6.13 14.22
CA PHE A 47 -9.41 -5.36 12.98
C PHE A 47 -9.65 -6.29 11.78
N GLU A 48 -10.29 -5.74 10.76
CA GLU A 48 -10.50 -6.39 9.46
C GLU A 48 -10.09 -5.45 8.32
N ILE A 49 -9.85 -6.02 7.14
CA ILE A 49 -9.59 -5.28 5.90
C ILE A 49 -10.72 -5.60 4.93
N ASN A 50 -11.24 -4.55 4.29
CA ASN A 50 -12.26 -4.65 3.27
C ASN A 50 -11.85 -3.90 2.00
N LEU A 51 -12.28 -4.41 0.84
CA LEU A 51 -12.00 -3.78 -0.45
C LEU A 51 -13.12 -2.79 -0.78
N TRP A 52 -12.80 -1.49 -0.77
CA TRP A 52 -13.80 -0.44 -1.01
C TRP A 52 -13.93 -0.01 -2.47
N ALA A 53 -12.81 0.12 -3.18
CA ALA A 53 -12.81 0.37 -4.62
C ALA A 53 -11.53 -0.14 -5.25
N ALA A 54 -11.65 -0.56 -6.50
CA ALA A 54 -10.54 -1.06 -7.32
C ALA A 54 -10.63 -0.50 -8.75
N ASP A 55 -9.59 -0.75 -9.54
CA ASP A 55 -9.62 -0.52 -10.98
C ASP A 55 -10.81 -1.23 -11.63
N PRO A 56 -11.49 -0.63 -12.62
CA PRO A 56 -11.12 0.59 -13.34
C PRO A 56 -11.73 1.88 -12.79
N LEU A 57 -12.40 1.85 -11.63
CA LEU A 57 -13.10 3.03 -11.08
C LEU A 57 -12.15 4.17 -10.71
N LEU A 58 -10.92 3.82 -10.34
CA LEU A 58 -9.84 4.75 -10.03
C LEU A 58 -8.52 4.22 -10.56
N ALA A 59 -7.50 5.07 -10.60
CA ALA A 59 -6.14 4.66 -10.91
C ALA A 59 -5.14 5.56 -10.17
N LYS A 60 -4.09 4.96 -9.60
CA LYS A 60 -3.01 5.66 -8.88
C LYS A 60 -3.54 6.68 -7.85
N PRO A 61 -4.31 6.24 -6.84
CA PRO A 61 -4.78 7.13 -5.78
C PRO A 61 -3.60 7.64 -4.97
N THR A 62 -3.58 8.95 -4.69
CA THR A 62 -2.52 9.62 -3.91
C THR A 62 -3.02 10.15 -2.58
N GLN A 63 -4.30 10.54 -2.50
CA GLN A 63 -4.95 10.98 -1.28
C GLN A 63 -6.44 10.69 -1.34
N ILE A 64 -7.04 10.37 -0.18
CA ILE A 64 -8.47 10.10 -0.04
C ILE A 64 -9.10 10.86 1.14
N ALA A 65 -10.41 11.12 1.05
CA ALA A 65 -11.23 11.61 2.16
C ALA A 65 -12.69 11.20 1.98
N PHE A 66 -13.39 10.86 3.07
CA PHE A 66 -14.83 10.67 3.05
C PHE A 66 -15.55 11.98 3.35
N ASP A 67 -16.65 12.25 2.62
CA ASP A 67 -17.53 13.38 2.90
C ASP A 67 -18.70 13.01 3.85
N PRO A 68 -19.47 13.99 4.35
CA PRO A 68 -20.60 13.71 5.25
C PRO A 68 -21.75 12.92 4.61
N GLN A 69 -21.75 12.72 3.28
CA GLN A 69 -22.71 11.86 2.60
C GLN A 69 -22.20 10.41 2.49
N GLY A 70 -20.98 10.12 2.96
CA GLY A 70 -20.37 8.80 2.91
C GLY A 70 -19.67 8.50 1.58
N ARG A 71 -19.49 9.50 0.71
CA ARG A 71 -18.79 9.31 -0.57
C ARG A 71 -17.28 9.44 -0.38
N LEU A 72 -16.53 8.66 -1.15
CA LEU A 72 -15.06 8.72 -1.17
C LEU A 72 -14.58 9.70 -2.23
N TRP A 73 -13.85 10.72 -1.79
CA TRP A 73 -13.11 11.63 -2.65
C TRP A 73 -11.68 11.13 -2.82
N VAL A 74 -11.21 11.04 -4.07
CA VAL A 74 -9.88 10.50 -4.39
C VAL A 74 -9.14 11.44 -5.33
N SER A 75 -7.92 11.82 -4.96
CA SER A 75 -6.96 12.45 -5.86
C SER A 75 -6.18 11.39 -6.62
N THR A 76 -6.21 11.42 -7.94
CA THR A 76 -5.54 10.43 -8.81
C THR A 76 -4.37 11.05 -9.56
N SER A 77 -3.27 10.30 -9.70
CA SER A 77 -2.12 10.71 -10.52
C SER A 77 -1.90 9.74 -11.67
N ARG A 78 -2.89 9.65 -12.56
CA ARG A 78 -2.91 8.75 -13.72
C ARG A 78 -1.70 8.98 -14.63
N THR A 79 -1.23 10.21 -14.69
CA THR A 79 -0.13 10.69 -15.52
C THR A 79 1.26 10.34 -14.96
N TYR A 80 1.38 9.97 -13.68
CA TYR A 80 2.67 9.58 -13.08
C TYR A 80 3.28 8.36 -13.81
N PRO A 81 4.61 8.29 -14.02
CA PRO A 81 5.64 9.22 -13.53
C PRO A 81 5.79 10.50 -14.36
N GLN A 82 5.41 10.50 -15.63
CA GLN A 82 5.42 11.69 -16.48
C GLN A 82 4.46 11.56 -17.66
N LEU A 83 4.05 12.72 -18.21
CA LEU A 83 3.37 12.82 -19.50
C LEU A 83 4.22 12.24 -20.62
N ASN A 84 3.61 11.45 -21.49
CA ASN A 84 4.23 11.08 -22.76
C ASN A 84 4.13 12.22 -23.78
N VAL A 85 4.98 12.19 -24.80
CA VAL A 85 4.91 13.13 -25.93
C VAL A 85 3.55 12.97 -26.62
N ASN A 86 2.83 14.08 -26.82
CA ASN A 86 1.48 14.14 -27.39
C ASN A 86 0.38 13.49 -26.53
N GLN A 87 0.60 13.28 -25.24
CA GLN A 87 -0.44 12.87 -24.29
C GLN A 87 -0.98 14.11 -23.56
N GLU A 88 -2.31 14.21 -23.46
CA GLU A 88 -2.96 15.21 -22.61
C GLU A 88 -2.91 14.77 -21.14
N PRO A 89 -2.75 15.70 -20.18
CA PRO A 89 -2.90 15.40 -18.76
C PRO A 89 -4.28 14.82 -18.43
N ASP A 90 -4.31 13.75 -17.64
CA ASP A 90 -5.53 13.03 -17.27
C ASP A 90 -5.58 12.74 -15.75
N ASP A 91 -4.96 13.60 -14.95
CA ASP A 91 -5.08 13.54 -13.48
C ASP A 91 -6.45 14.10 -13.07
N GLN A 92 -7.12 13.40 -12.14
CA GLN A 92 -8.52 13.65 -11.81
C GLN A 92 -8.74 13.65 -10.30
N ILE A 93 -9.71 14.47 -9.84
CA ILE A 93 -10.39 14.25 -8.58
C ILE A 93 -11.68 13.50 -8.91
N ILE A 94 -11.83 12.30 -8.36
CA ILE A 94 -13.02 11.48 -8.53
C ILE A 94 -13.79 11.38 -7.22
N ILE A 95 -15.10 11.19 -7.33
CA ILE A 95 -16.02 10.98 -6.20
C ILE A 95 -16.71 9.65 -6.46
N LEU A 96 -16.56 8.72 -5.53
CA LEU A 96 -17.16 7.39 -5.59
C LEU A 96 -18.22 7.25 -4.50
N GLU A 97 -19.30 6.55 -4.82
CA GLU A 97 -20.40 6.26 -3.90
C GLU A 97 -20.59 4.74 -3.84
N ASP A 98 -20.62 4.21 -2.63
CA ASP A 98 -20.94 2.82 -2.33
C ASP A 98 -22.46 2.66 -2.27
N LEU A 99 -23.03 1.94 -3.25
CA LEU A 99 -24.47 1.86 -3.47
C LEU A 99 -25.12 0.65 -2.76
N ASP A 100 -24.37 -0.42 -2.56
CA ASP A 100 -24.79 -1.66 -1.91
C ASP A 100 -24.34 -1.76 -0.44
N ARG A 101 -23.50 -0.82 0.01
CA ARG A 101 -23.05 -0.65 1.40
C ARG A 101 -22.24 -1.84 1.89
N ASP A 102 -21.48 -2.46 1.01
CA ASP A 102 -20.59 -3.57 1.35
C ASP A 102 -19.16 -3.10 1.71
N GLY A 103 -18.92 -1.79 1.66
CA GLY A 103 -17.68 -1.15 2.06
C GLY A 103 -16.60 -1.29 1.02
#